data_AF-A0A090LP81-F1
#
_entry.id   AF-A0A090LP81-F1
#
_cell.length_a   1.000
_cell.length_b   1.000
_cell.length_c   1.000
_cell.angle_alpha   90.00
_cell.angle_beta   90.00
_cell.angle_gamma   90.00
#
_symmetry.space_group_name_H-M   'P 1'
#
loop_
_entity.id
_entity.type
_entity.pdbx_description
1 polymer ?
#
loop_
_entity_poly.entity_id
_entity_poly.type
_entity_poly.pdbx_seq_one_letter_code
_entity_poly.pdbx_strand_id
1 'polypeptide(L)'
;MFLRKKNTNKDYYFGCRLKSLTKQIPKGFMSGGAGYILSRSSIKKLVTKGFRNSNICTNKFNGFEDVEMGWCLQKLNIFPSYISDQKETMMFFPSKAIILYIFDIEKNGTSKVLKKHIYDKLPKKDIQSMPKYPISFHYISPNNMYILNYLFYKVKIDIDN
;
A
#
# COMPACT_ATOMS: atom_id res chain seq x y z
N MET A 1 -4.58 -14.96 7.40
CA MET A 1 -5.14 -13.86 6.60
C MET A 1 -5.13 -12.56 7.41
N PHE A 2 -4.42 -11.53 6.93
CA PHE A 2 -4.07 -10.29 7.65
C PHE A 2 -5.28 -9.49 8.18
N LEU A 3 -6.25 -9.19 7.32
CA LEU A 3 -7.40 -8.35 7.66
C LEU A 3 -8.39 -9.02 8.60
N ARG A 4 -8.46 -10.36 8.59
CA ARG A 4 -9.39 -11.14 9.43
C ARG A 4 -9.20 -10.89 10.94
N LYS A 5 -8.00 -10.48 11.35
CA LYS A 5 -7.66 -10.20 12.75
C LYS A 5 -7.88 -8.72 13.15
N LYS A 6 -8.36 -7.86 12.25
CA LYS A 6 -8.47 -6.41 12.49
C LYS A 6 -9.89 -6.04 12.92
N ASN A 7 -10.01 -5.15 13.91
CA ASN A 7 -11.30 -4.63 14.35
C ASN A 7 -11.80 -3.54 13.39
N THR A 8 -12.86 -3.80 12.64
CA THR A 8 -13.39 -2.88 11.62
C THR A 8 -13.90 -1.54 12.17
N ASN A 9 -14.15 -1.44 13.47
CA ASN A 9 -14.57 -0.20 14.15
C ASN A 9 -13.40 0.69 14.58
N LYS A 10 -12.16 0.20 14.48
CA LYS A 10 -10.96 1.04 14.63
C LYS A 10 -10.62 1.66 13.28
N ASP A 11 -10.02 2.84 13.31
CA ASP A 11 -9.57 3.51 12.10
C ASP A 11 -8.32 2.82 11.56
N TYR A 12 -8.36 2.40 10.30
CA TYR A 12 -7.22 1.84 9.61
C TYR A 12 -7.09 2.41 8.21
N TYR A 13 -5.84 2.62 7.82
CA TYR A 13 -5.43 3.03 6.48
C TYR A 13 -4.18 2.25 6.11
N PHE A 14 -4.33 1.08 5.46
CA PHE A 14 -3.24 0.19 5.08
C PHE A 14 -2.90 0.36 3.59
N GLY A 15 -1.64 0.15 3.22
CA GLY A 15 -1.18 0.23 1.85
C GLY A 15 0.35 0.28 1.78
N CYS A 16 0.87 0.60 0.59
CA CYS A 16 2.29 0.96 0.45
C CYS A 16 2.48 2.45 0.75
N ARG A 17 3.12 2.78 1.87
CA ARG A 17 3.32 4.17 2.30
C ARG A 17 4.42 4.87 1.49
N LEU A 18 4.05 5.94 0.82
CA LEU A 18 4.94 6.81 0.07
C LEU A 18 5.24 8.10 0.83
N LYS A 19 6.44 8.65 0.60
CA LYS A 19 6.84 9.96 1.10
C LYS A 19 6.09 11.04 0.35
N SER A 20 5.57 12.01 1.08
CA SER A 20 5.04 13.23 0.48
C SER A 20 6.18 14.12 0.01
N LEU A 21 6.08 14.62 -1.22
CA LEU A 21 7.00 15.66 -1.72
C LEU A 21 6.74 17.01 -1.03
N THR A 22 5.54 17.20 -0.50
CA THR A 22 5.13 18.40 0.24
C THR A 22 5.21 18.14 1.75
N LYS A 23 5.59 19.16 2.54
CA LYS A 23 5.57 19.09 4.02
C LYS A 23 4.16 18.99 4.62
N GLN A 24 3.14 19.04 3.77
CA GLN A 24 1.73 19.06 4.12
C GLN A 24 1.22 17.72 4.67
N ILE A 25 1.79 16.59 4.24
CA ILE A 25 1.46 15.25 4.73
C ILE A 25 2.73 14.61 5.30
N PRO A 26 3.20 15.03 6.50
CA PRO A 26 4.51 14.64 7.03
C PRO A 26 4.61 13.15 7.34
N LYS A 27 3.46 12.49 7.51
CA LYS A 27 3.33 11.05 7.69
C LYS A 27 3.18 10.31 6.35
N GLY A 28 3.31 10.94 5.20
CA GLY A 28 3.12 10.28 3.90
C GLY A 28 1.68 9.81 3.67
N PHE A 29 1.49 9.13 2.54
CA PHE A 29 0.19 8.66 2.05
C PHE A 29 0.35 7.26 1.45
N MET A 30 -0.74 6.51 1.23
CA MET A 30 -0.66 5.19 0.60
C MET A 30 -0.74 5.31 -0.91
N SER A 31 0.13 4.59 -1.64
CA SER A 31 0.13 4.55 -3.11
C SER A 31 -1.24 4.15 -3.67
N GLY A 32 -1.80 4.97 -4.57
CA GLY A 32 -3.06 4.67 -5.24
C GLY A 32 -2.97 3.48 -6.19
N GLY A 33 -1.85 3.37 -6.92
CA GLY A 33 -1.64 2.27 -7.88
C GLY A 33 -1.55 0.88 -7.23
N ALA A 34 -0.85 0.76 -6.10
CA ALA A 34 -0.86 -0.48 -5.32
C ALA A 34 -2.23 -0.76 -4.68
N GLY A 35 -3.10 0.24 -4.63
CA GLY A 35 -4.29 0.23 -3.81
C GLY A 35 -3.97 0.39 -2.33
N TYR A 36 -5.01 0.71 -1.58
CA TYR A 36 -4.98 0.85 -0.15
C TYR A 36 -6.32 0.38 0.45
N ILE A 37 -6.32 0.10 1.74
CA ILE A 37 -7.47 -0.43 2.47
C ILE A 37 -7.84 0.53 3.58
N LEU A 38 -9.11 0.88 3.62
CA LEU A 38 -9.71 1.65 4.70
C LEU A 38 -10.64 0.75 5.51
N SER A 39 -10.63 0.89 6.84
CA SER A 39 -11.61 0.21 7.67
C SER A 39 -13.01 0.83 7.48
N ARG A 40 -14.04 0.10 7.92
CA ARG A 40 -15.42 0.60 7.95
C ARG A 40 -15.53 1.93 8.70
N SER A 41 -14.85 2.07 9.84
CA SER A 41 -14.81 3.33 10.59
C SER A 41 -14.16 4.46 9.79
N SER A 42 -13.03 4.19 9.15
CA SER A 42 -12.31 5.18 8.34
C SER A 42 -13.15 5.67 7.16
N ILE A 43 -13.80 4.77 6.41
CA ILE A 43 -14.70 5.13 5.31
C ILE A 43 -15.88 5.96 5.84
N LYS A 44 -16.51 5.53 6.95
CA LYS A 44 -17.64 6.26 7.54
C LYS A 44 -17.25 7.70 7.88
N LYS A 45 -16.07 7.91 8.48
CA LYS A 45 -15.58 9.26 8.80
C LYS A 45 -15.24 10.06 7.55
N LEU A 46 -14.59 9.44 6.57
CA LEU A 46 -14.25 10.08 5.30
C LEU A 46 -15.50 10.62 4.59
N VAL A 47 -16.52 9.78 4.46
CA VAL A 47 -17.76 10.15 3.75
C VAL A 47 -18.60 11.14 4.55
N THR A 48 -18.81 10.90 5.85
CA THR A 48 -19.76 11.70 6.63
C THR A 48 -19.17 12.99 7.19
N LYS A 49 -17.84 13.08 7.32
CA LYS A 49 -17.14 14.27 7.85
C LYS A 49 -16.17 14.88 6.86
N GLY A 50 -15.38 14.06 6.16
CA GLY A 50 -14.38 14.53 5.19
C GLY A 50 -15.00 15.20 3.97
N PHE A 51 -15.68 14.42 3.13
CA PHE A 51 -16.26 14.91 1.88
C PHE A 51 -17.36 15.97 2.04
N ARG A 52 -17.91 16.13 3.25
CA ARG A 52 -18.89 17.18 3.57
C ARG A 52 -18.26 18.49 4.04
N ASN A 53 -16.94 18.55 4.20
CA ASN A 53 -16.24 19.72 4.71
C ASN A 53 -15.02 20.04 3.83
N SER A 54 -15.12 21.11 3.05
CA SER A 54 -14.08 21.57 2.12
C SER A 54 -12.75 21.95 2.80
N ASN A 55 -12.77 22.22 4.11
CA ASN A 55 -11.56 22.48 4.90
C ASN A 55 -10.83 21.20 5.33
N ILE A 56 -11.51 20.04 5.28
CA ILE A 56 -10.93 18.71 5.55
C ILE A 56 -10.49 18.07 4.24
N CYS A 57 -11.40 17.99 3.27
CA CYS A 57 -11.17 17.45 1.94
C CYS A 57 -11.44 18.53 0.90
N THR A 58 -10.45 18.85 0.07
CA THR A 58 -10.65 19.83 -0.99
C THR A 58 -11.64 19.32 -2.03
N ASN A 59 -12.47 20.20 -2.56
CA ASN A 59 -13.34 19.93 -3.72
C ASN A 59 -12.68 20.36 -5.04
N LYS A 60 -11.42 20.80 -4.98
CA LYS A 60 -10.66 21.22 -6.16
C LYS A 60 -10.00 19.99 -6.80
N PHE A 61 -9.93 19.98 -8.13
CA PHE A 61 -9.18 18.99 -8.90
C PHE A 61 -7.75 19.46 -9.11
N ASN A 62 -6.91 19.35 -8.08
CA ASN A 62 -5.59 19.97 -8.07
C ASN A 62 -4.44 19.01 -7.70
N GLY A 63 -4.66 17.69 -7.69
CA GLY A 63 -3.63 16.75 -7.27
C GLY A 63 -3.90 15.30 -7.67
N PHE A 64 -2.97 14.44 -7.24
CA PHE A 64 -3.13 12.99 -7.32
C PHE A 64 -4.10 12.53 -6.22
N GLU A 65 -5.04 11.65 -6.58
CA GLU A 65 -6.08 11.17 -5.68
C GLU A 65 -5.51 10.60 -4.37
N ASP A 66 -4.40 9.86 -4.44
CA ASP A 66 -3.80 9.22 -3.28
C ASP A 66 -3.14 10.20 -2.31
N VAL A 67 -2.59 11.31 -2.84
CA VAL A 67 -2.11 12.45 -2.05
C VAL A 67 -3.28 13.14 -1.35
N GLU A 68 -4.38 13.39 -2.07
CA GLU A 68 -5.58 14.03 -1.49
C GLU A 68 -6.23 13.15 -0.42
N MET A 69 -6.29 11.84 -0.65
CA MET A 69 -6.74 10.89 0.37
C MET A 69 -5.85 10.91 1.60
N GLY A 70 -4.53 10.95 1.43
CA GLY A 70 -3.59 11.12 2.53
C GLY A 70 -3.85 12.40 3.33
N TRP A 71 -4.13 13.51 2.66
CA TRP A 71 -4.45 14.78 3.29
C TRP A 71 -5.78 14.74 4.06
N CYS A 72 -6.86 14.31 3.40
CA CYS A 72 -8.18 14.12 3.98
C CYS A 72 -8.15 13.28 5.26
N LEU A 73 -7.52 12.10 5.17
CA LEU A 73 -7.47 11.15 6.28
C LEU A 73 -6.66 11.72 7.45
N GLN A 74 -5.54 12.41 7.19
CA GLN A 74 -4.78 13.04 8.27
C GLN A 74 -5.62 14.10 9.01
N LYS A 75 -6.41 14.90 8.29
CA LYS A 75 -7.29 15.93 8.89
C LYS A 75 -8.42 15.31 9.71
N LEU A 76 -8.75 14.05 9.46
CA LEU A 76 -9.67 13.22 10.25
C LEU A 76 -8.97 12.42 11.36
N ASN A 77 -7.67 12.66 11.60
CA ASN A 77 -6.82 11.90 12.53
C ASN A 77 -6.68 10.41 12.18
N ILE A 78 -6.81 10.06 10.91
CA ILE A 78 -6.60 8.72 10.38
C ILE A 78 -5.25 8.72 9.65
N PHE A 79 -4.27 8.00 10.20
CA PHE A 79 -2.91 7.98 9.65
C PHE A 79 -2.57 6.62 9.01
N PRO A 80 -1.58 6.60 8.08
CA PRO A 80 -1.02 5.35 7.57
C PRO A 80 -0.73 4.35 8.70
N SER A 81 -1.36 3.18 8.59
CA SER A 81 -1.35 2.12 9.60
C SER A 81 -0.30 1.07 9.27
N TYR A 82 0.40 0.58 10.29
CA TYR A 82 1.43 -0.44 10.12
C TYR A 82 0.83 -1.80 9.80
N ILE A 83 1.41 -2.47 8.81
CA ILE A 83 0.94 -3.77 8.31
C ILE A 83 1.55 -4.94 9.11
N SER A 84 2.61 -4.74 9.89
CA SER A 84 3.13 -5.75 10.83
C SER A 84 4.14 -5.12 11.80
N ASP A 85 4.32 -5.76 12.96
CA ASP A 85 5.44 -5.51 13.89
C ASP A 85 6.77 -6.04 13.33
N GLN A 86 6.72 -6.93 12.33
CA GLN A 86 7.88 -7.41 11.57
C GLN A 86 8.20 -6.43 10.44
N LYS A 87 9.10 -5.49 10.75
CA LYS A 87 9.51 -4.29 9.99
C LYS A 87 10.04 -4.49 8.56
N GLU A 88 9.90 -5.67 7.93
CA GLU A 88 10.66 -6.03 6.73
C GLU A 88 9.87 -6.80 5.67
N THR A 89 8.55 -6.95 5.84
CA THR A 89 7.68 -7.57 4.82
C THR A 89 6.81 -6.54 4.12
N MET A 90 6.61 -6.70 2.82
CA MET A 90 5.75 -5.83 2.03
C MET A 90 4.52 -6.59 1.53
N MET A 91 3.32 -6.09 1.81
CA MET A 91 2.07 -6.72 1.35
C MET A 91 1.46 -6.06 0.10
N PHE A 92 1.79 -4.79 -0.16
CA PHE A 92 1.29 -4.00 -1.28
C PHE A 92 2.48 -3.62 -2.16
N PHE A 93 2.55 -4.12 -3.40
CA PHE A 93 3.71 -3.94 -4.27
C PHE A 93 3.43 -2.81 -5.29
N PRO A 94 3.99 -1.59 -5.11
CA PRO A 94 3.64 -0.42 -5.93
C PRO A 94 4.28 -0.41 -7.33
N SER A 95 5.27 -1.27 -7.59
CA SER A 95 5.92 -1.38 -8.89
C SER A 95 6.75 -2.65 -9.01
N LYS A 96 7.13 -3.02 -10.23
CA LYS A 96 8.11 -4.09 -10.49
C LYS A 96 9.47 -3.83 -9.81
N ALA A 97 9.85 -2.56 -9.62
CA ALA A 97 11.15 -2.21 -9.07
C ALA A 97 11.38 -2.74 -7.65
N ILE A 98 10.33 -2.79 -6.82
CA ILE A 98 10.48 -3.35 -5.46
C ILE A 98 10.66 -4.87 -5.49
N ILE A 99 10.03 -5.55 -6.44
CA ILE A 99 10.17 -7.00 -6.62
C ILE A 99 11.61 -7.29 -7.06
N LEU A 100 12.11 -6.60 -8.09
CA LEU A 100 13.49 -6.76 -8.54
C LEU A 100 14.51 -6.49 -7.44
N TYR A 101 14.24 -5.49 -6.59
CA TYR A 101 15.07 -5.18 -5.42
C TYR A 101 15.08 -6.31 -4.38
N ILE A 102 13.93 -6.92 -4.09
CA ILE A 102 13.84 -8.06 -3.15
C ILE A 102 14.65 -9.25 -3.67
N PHE A 103 14.61 -9.50 -4.98
CA PHE A 103 15.35 -10.59 -5.62
C PHE A 103 16.84 -10.29 -5.88
N ASP A 104 17.34 -9.11 -5.47
CA ASP A 104 18.73 -8.66 -5.72
C ASP A 104 19.14 -8.67 -7.21
N ILE A 105 18.18 -8.39 -8.10
CA ILE A 105 18.39 -8.33 -9.56
C ILE A 105 18.07 -6.95 -10.12
N GLU A 106 18.09 -5.92 -9.26
CA GLU A 106 17.77 -4.57 -9.69
C GLU A 106 18.92 -3.90 -10.47
N LYS A 107 18.56 -2.91 -11.30
CA LYS A 107 19.56 -2.07 -11.98
C LYS A 107 20.17 -1.07 -11.00
N ASN A 108 21.40 -0.64 -11.29
CA ASN A 108 22.09 0.45 -10.58
C ASN A 108 21.15 1.65 -10.36
N GLY A 109 21.07 2.12 -9.11
CA GLY A 109 20.25 3.27 -8.71
C GLY A 109 18.82 2.96 -8.25
N THR A 110 18.29 1.75 -8.49
CA THR A 110 16.92 1.37 -8.08
C THR A 110 16.71 1.53 -6.56
N SER A 111 17.65 1.05 -5.74
CA SER A 111 17.59 1.20 -4.28
C SER A 111 17.52 2.67 -3.83
N LYS A 112 18.26 3.57 -4.49
CA LYS A 112 18.25 5.01 -4.20
C LYS A 112 16.89 5.64 -4.53
N VAL A 113 16.30 5.28 -5.67
CA VAL A 113 14.95 5.72 -6.07
C VAL A 113 13.90 5.21 -5.08
N LEU A 114 13.92 3.91 -4.76
CA LEU A 114 12.98 3.32 -3.80
C LEU A 114 13.07 4.00 -2.44
N LYS A 115 14.28 4.24 -1.90
CA LYS A 115 14.48 4.97 -0.63
C LYS A 115 14.00 6.43 -0.69
N LYS A 116 14.01 7.06 -1.87
CA LYS A 116 13.49 8.42 -2.07
C LYS A 116 11.97 8.47 -2.01
N HIS A 117 11.29 7.43 -2.49
CA HIS A 117 9.82 7.44 -2.63
C HIS A 117 9.08 6.66 -1.55
N ILE A 118 9.60 5.52 -1.09
CA ILE A 118 8.97 4.70 -0.05
C ILE A 118 9.26 5.32 1.32
N TYR A 119 8.21 5.47 2.13
CA TYR A 119 8.30 6.05 3.47
C TYR A 119 8.88 5.06 4.47
N ASP A 120 8.36 3.83 4.45
CA ASP A 120 8.75 2.79 5.38
C ASP A 120 10.11 2.19 5.00
N LYS A 121 10.72 1.43 5.92
CA LYS A 121 11.98 0.73 5.65
C LYS A 121 11.75 -0.24 4.47
N LEU A 122 12.69 -0.26 3.52
CA LEU A 122 12.64 -1.23 2.44
C LEU A 122 12.74 -2.67 3.00
N PRO A 123 12.07 -3.64 2.36
CA PRO A 123 12.23 -5.06 2.69
C PRO A 123 13.69 -5.51 2.57
N LYS A 124 14.03 -6.67 3.15
CA LYS A 124 15.33 -7.28 2.88
C LYS A 124 15.38 -7.76 1.42
N LYS A 125 16.60 -7.87 0.90
CA LYS A 125 16.87 -8.54 -0.38
C LYS A 125 16.80 -10.06 -0.21
N ASP A 126 15.61 -10.52 0.15
CA ASP A 126 15.33 -11.92 0.47
C ASP A 126 13.87 -12.19 0.14
N ILE A 127 13.60 -13.28 -0.58
CA ILE A 127 12.27 -13.74 -0.94
C ILE A 127 11.34 -13.89 0.29
N GLN A 128 11.89 -14.16 1.48
CA GLN A 128 11.12 -14.22 2.73
C GLN A 128 10.50 -12.87 3.13
N SER A 129 10.96 -11.77 2.52
CA SER A 129 10.33 -10.45 2.65
C SER A 129 9.01 -10.33 1.89
N MET A 130 8.72 -11.29 1.00
CA MET A 130 7.43 -11.44 0.34
C MET A 130 6.52 -12.36 1.18
N PRO A 131 5.35 -11.90 1.61
CA PRO A 131 4.46 -12.69 2.44
C PRO A 131 3.83 -13.83 1.64
N LYS A 132 3.53 -14.96 2.31
CA LYS A 132 2.74 -16.07 1.74
C LYS A 132 1.38 -15.63 1.16
N TYR A 133 0.83 -14.53 1.68
CA TYR A 133 -0.44 -13.95 1.24
C TYR A 133 -0.25 -12.46 0.94
N PRO A 134 0.29 -12.10 -0.24
CA PRO A 134 0.36 -10.71 -0.67
C PRO A 134 -1.05 -10.15 -0.89
N ILE A 135 -1.20 -8.83 -0.80
CA ILE A 135 -2.50 -8.16 -0.98
C ILE A 135 -2.67 -7.68 -2.41
N SER A 136 -1.66 -7.02 -2.98
CA SER A 136 -1.78 -6.42 -4.32
C SER A 136 -0.45 -6.21 -5.01
N PHE A 137 -0.50 -6.18 -6.34
CA PHE A 137 0.62 -5.88 -7.21
C PHE A 137 0.19 -4.85 -8.26
N HIS A 138 0.97 -3.78 -8.42
CA HIS A 138 0.71 -2.73 -9.39
C HIS A 138 1.52 -2.90 -10.68
N TYR A 139 0.98 -2.39 -11.78
CA TYR A 139 1.46 -2.56 -13.17
C TYR A 139 1.46 -4.02 -13.65
N ILE A 140 0.44 -4.79 -13.27
CA ILE A 140 0.20 -6.13 -13.83
C ILE A 140 -0.58 -5.98 -15.13
N SER A 141 -0.08 -6.57 -16.21
CA SER A 141 -0.79 -6.60 -17.50
C SER A 141 -2.05 -7.46 -17.42
N PRO A 142 -3.06 -7.21 -18.27
CA PRO A 142 -4.27 -8.04 -18.30
C PRO A 142 -3.99 -9.54 -18.40
N ASN A 143 -3.05 -9.94 -19.27
CA ASN A 143 -2.65 -11.34 -19.43
C ASN A 143 -2.05 -11.91 -18.13
N ASN A 144 -1.19 -11.15 -17.45
CA ASN A 144 -0.59 -11.59 -16.20
C ASN A 144 -1.61 -11.68 -15.06
N MET A 145 -2.70 -10.90 -15.07
CA MET A 145 -3.77 -11.04 -14.08
C MET A 145 -4.40 -12.45 -14.15
N TYR A 146 -4.63 -12.98 -15.35
CA TYR A 146 -5.17 -14.34 -15.52
C TYR A 146 -4.17 -15.42 -15.07
N ILE A 147 -2.88 -15.24 -15.39
CA ILE A 147 -1.81 -16.14 -14.94
C ILE A 147 -1.73 -16.14 -13.40
N LEU A 148 -1.69 -14.97 -12.77
CA LEU A 148 -1.67 -14.85 -11.31
C LEU A 148 -2.92 -15.45 -10.67
N ASN A 149 -4.10 -15.28 -11.28
CA ASN A 149 -5.33 -15.91 -10.80
C ASN A 149 -5.24 -17.44 -10.86
N TYR A 150 -4.69 -18.00 -11.94
CA TYR A 150 -4.44 -19.43 -12.04
C TYR A 150 -3.44 -19.91 -10.97
N LEU A 151 -2.31 -19.21 -10.83
CA LEU A 151 -1.25 -19.56 -9.87
C LEU A 151 -1.67 -19.43 -8.40
N PHE A 152 -2.52 -18.46 -8.05
CA PHE A 152 -2.93 -18.25 -6.66
C PHE A 152 -4.17 -19.04 -6.26
N TYR A 153 -5.09 -19.34 -7.19
CA TYR A 153 -6.41 -19.87 -6.85
C TYR A 153 -6.78 -21.17 -7.54
N LYS A 154 -6.02 -21.64 -8.53
CA LYS A 154 -6.38 -22.83 -9.32
C LYS A 154 -5.34 -23.94 -9.25
N VAL A 155 -4.06 -23.61 -9.43
CA VAL A 155 -2.99 -24.62 -9.36
C VAL A 155 -2.86 -25.11 -7.92
N LYS A 156 -2.83 -26.43 -7.75
CA LYS A 156 -2.43 -27.08 -6.51
C LYS A 156 -1.05 -27.66 -6.75
N ILE A 157 -0.08 -27.21 -5.97
CA ILE A 157 1.25 -27.81 -5.95
C ILE A 157 1.22 -28.76 -4.76
N ASP A 158 1.30 -30.06 -5.02
CA ASP A 158 1.58 -31.04 -3.96
C ASP A 158 3.05 -30.86 -3.58
N ILE A 159 3.28 -30.41 -2.34
CA ILE A 159 4.63 -30.17 -1.79
C ILE A 159 5.12 -31.44 -1.05
N ASP A 160 4.37 -32.53 -1.14
CA ASP A 160 4.66 -33.81 -0.48
C ASP A 160 5.40 -34.79 -1.41
N ASN A 161 6.53 -34.36 -1.99
CA ASN A 161 7.55 -35.24 -2.60
C ASN A 161 8.96 -34.77 -2.22
#